data_AF-A0A8E0IAW6-F1
#
_entry.id   AF-A0A8E0IAW6-F1
#
_cell.length_a   1.000
_cell.length_b   1.000
_cell.length_c   1.000
_cell.angle_alpha   90.00
_cell.angle_beta   90.00
_cell.angle_gamma   90.00
#
_symmetry.space_group_name_H-M   'P 1'
#
loop_
_entity.id
_entity.type
_entity.pdbx_description
1 polymer ?
#
loop_
_entity_poly.entity_id
_entity_poly.type
_entity_poly.pdbx_seq_one_letter_code
_entity_poly.pdbx_strand_id
1 'polypeptide(L)' 'MLITVLVGIIALLVGLAGGFFGARAYMKKYFQDNPPVNEEMLRTMMMQMGQKPSAKKLNQMMAQMKQAQRNAK' A
#
# COMPACT_ATOMS: atom_id res chain seq x y z
N MET A 1 -24.28 -19.88 -29.89
CA MET A 1 -23.55 -18.60 -30.04
C MET A 1 -23.71 -17.67 -28.85
N LEU A 2 -24.91 -17.42 -28.31
CA LEU A 2 -25.08 -16.53 -27.13
C LEU A 2 -24.50 -17.10 -25.82
N ILE A 3 -24.63 -18.40 -25.57
CA ILE A 3 -24.15 -19.05 -24.35
C ILE A 3 -22.62 -18.93 -24.22
N THR A 4 -21.88 -19.11 -25.31
CA THR A 4 -20.42 -18.98 -25.33
C THR A 4 -19.96 -17.56 -25.04
N VAL A 5 -20.69 -16.55 -25.52
CA VAL A 5 -20.41 -15.14 -25.23
C VAL A 5 -20.67 -14.82 -23.75
N LEU A 6 -21.79 -15.31 -23.21
CA LEU A 6 -22.15 -15.15 -21.78
C LEU A 6 -21.10 -15.79 -20.86
N VAL A 7 -20.67 -17.02 -21.16
CA VAL A 7 -19.63 -17.72 -20.39
C VAL A 7 -18.29 -16.97 -20.49
N GLY A 8 -17.95 -16.45 -21.67
CA GLY A 8 -16.73 -15.64 -21.86
C GLY A 8 -16.73 -14.36 -21.01
N ILE A 9 -17.87 -13.67 -20.92
CA ILE A 9 -18.02 -12.45 -20.09
C ILE A 9 -17.89 -12.80 -18.60
N ILE A 10 -18.53 -13.88 -18.13
CA ILE A 10 -18.45 -14.30 -16.73
C ILE A 10 -17.00 -14.71 -16.39
N ALA A 11 -16.32 -15.44 -17.26
CA ALA A 11 -14.92 -15.82 -17.06
C ALA A 11 -14.00 -14.59 -16.98
N LEU A 12 -14.26 -13.56 -17.80
CA LEU A 12 -13.55 -12.28 -17.74
C LEU A 12 -13.79 -11.55 -16.41
N LEU A 13 -15.03 -11.47 -15.96
CA LEU A 13 -15.38 -10.82 -14.69
C LEU A 13 -14.76 -11.54 -13.49
N VAL A 14 -14.80 -12.89 -13.48
CA VAL A 14 -14.19 -13.68 -12.41
C VAL A 14 -12.67 -13.57 -12.44
N GLY A 15 -12.04 -13.56 -13.63
CA GLY A 15 -10.60 -13.37 -13.76
C GLY A 15 -10.16 -11.98 -13.29
N LEU A 16 -10.89 -10.93 -13.64
CA LEU A 16 -10.62 -9.56 -13.19
C LEU A 16 -10.82 -9.39 -11.68
N ALA A 17 -11.93 -9.92 -11.14
CA ALA A 17 -12.20 -9.87 -9.71
C ALA A 17 -11.15 -10.67 -8.93
N GLY A 18 -10.90 -11.92 -9.32
CA GLY A 18 -9.91 -12.78 -8.68
C GLY A 18 -8.50 -12.19 -8.75
N GLY A 19 -8.10 -11.67 -9.92
CA GLY A 19 -6.81 -11.00 -10.11
C GLY A 19 -6.67 -9.72 -9.27
N PHE A 20 -7.70 -8.87 -9.24
CA PHE A 20 -7.68 -7.63 -8.47
C PHE A 20 -7.61 -7.88 -6.96
N PHE A 21 -8.45 -8.78 -6.43
CA PHE A 21 -8.45 -9.10 -5.01
C PHE A 21 -7.17 -9.85 -4.59
N GLY A 22 -6.67 -10.77 -5.42
CA GLY A 22 -5.40 -11.47 -5.19
C GLY A 22 -4.21 -10.52 -5.18
N ALA A 23 -4.08 -9.64 -6.20
CA ALA A 23 -3.02 -8.64 -6.26
C ALA A 23 -3.09 -7.65 -5.09
N ARG A 24 -4.31 -7.22 -4.69
CA ARG A 24 -4.50 -6.34 -3.53
C ARG A 24 -4.04 -6.99 -2.24
N ALA A 25 -4.38 -8.27 -2.02
CA ALA A 25 -3.95 -9.01 -0.84
C ALA A 25 -2.43 -9.24 -0.83
N TYR A 26 -1.86 -9.58 -1.98
CA TYR A 26 -0.41 -9.75 -2.15
C TYR A 26 0.36 -8.46 -1.88
N MET A 27 -0.06 -7.33 -2.47
CA MET A 27 0.55 -6.02 -2.20
C MET A 27 0.44 -5.62 -0.74
N LYS A 28 -0.73 -5.84 -0.11
CA LYS A 28 -0.91 -5.55 1.32
C LYS A 28 0.07 -6.35 2.19
N LYS A 29 0.34 -7.62 1.84
CA LYS A 29 1.32 -8.46 2.54
C LYS A 29 2.76 -8.01 2.27
N TYR A 30 3.10 -7.72 1.02
CA TYR A 30 4.42 -7.22 0.64
C TYR A 30 4.83 -5.94 1.38
N PHE A 31 3.92 -4.96 1.50
CA PHE A 31 4.20 -3.71 2.23
C PHE A 31 4.22 -3.88 3.76
N GLN A 32 3.60 -4.94 4.30
CA GLN A 32 3.72 -5.25 5.73
C GLN A 32 5.07 -5.87 6.05
N ASP A 33 5.55 -6.76 5.18
CA ASP A 33 6.81 -7.47 5.36
C ASP A 33 8.02 -6.55 5.05
N ASN A 34 7.87 -5.58 4.13
CA ASN A 34 8.85 -4.53 3.84
C ASN A 34 8.21 -3.14 4.02
N PRO A 35 8.22 -2.57 5.23
CA PRO A 35 7.54 -1.31 5.51
C PRO A 35 8.10 -0.20 4.61
N PRO A 36 7.25 0.51 3.85
CA PRO A 36 7.68 1.48 2.84
C PRO A 36 8.21 2.79 3.46
N VAL A 37 8.36 2.87 4.79
CA VAL A 37 8.71 4.10 5.49
C VAL A 37 9.96 3.86 6.32
N ASN A 38 11.09 4.41 5.85
CA ASN A 38 12.36 4.47 6.56
C ASN A 38 12.63 5.92 7.05
N GLU A 39 13.61 6.09 7.95
CA GLU A 39 13.99 7.42 8.48
C GLU A 39 14.42 8.39 7.37
N GLU A 40 15.07 7.87 6.34
CA GLU A 40 15.61 8.66 5.24
C GLU A 40 14.52 9.20 4.31
N MET A 41 13.47 8.43 4.04
CA MET A 41 12.27 8.88 3.32
C MET A 41 11.54 9.94 4.12
N LEU A 42 11.35 9.75 5.42
CA LEU A 42 10.67 10.75 6.26
C LEU A 42 11.50 12.03 6.38
N ARG A 43 12.83 11.91 6.46
CA ARG A 43 13.74 13.05 6.42
C ARG A 43 13.65 13.78 5.08
N THR A 44 13.69 13.06 3.97
CA THR A 44 13.56 13.61 2.62
C THR A 44 12.20 14.28 2.43
N MET A 45 11.12 13.66 2.91
CA MET A 45 9.77 14.23 2.85
C MET A 45 9.65 15.51 3.68
N MET A 46 10.23 15.54 4.90
CA MET A 46 10.30 16.78 5.69
C MET A 46 11.09 17.88 4.99
N MET A 47 12.23 17.53 4.38
CA MET A 47 13.05 18.48 3.61
C MET A 47 12.31 19.00 2.38
N GLN A 48 11.57 18.15 1.66
CA GLN A 48 10.72 18.55 0.53
C GLN A 48 9.60 19.50 0.95
N MET A 49 9.09 19.37 2.17
CA MET A 49 8.09 20.29 2.75
C MET A 49 8.71 21.56 3.34
N GLY A 50 10.01 21.81 3.17
CA GLY A 50 10.69 22.99 3.73
C GLY A 50 10.85 22.95 5.26
N GLN A 51 10.54 21.81 5.90
CA GLN A 51 10.71 21.65 7.33
C GLN A 51 12.13 21.17 7.63
N LYS A 52 12.83 21.87 8.53
CA LYS A 52 14.13 21.40 9.04
C LYS A 52 13.94 20.07 9.78
N PRO A 53 14.53 18.96 9.31
CA PRO A 53 14.38 17.67 9.95
C PRO A 53 15.10 17.70 11.31
N SER A 54 14.35 17.72 12.40
CA SER A 54 14.89 17.51 13.75
C SER A 54 14.79 16.02 14.10
N ALA A 55 15.85 15.43 14.64
CA ALA A 55 15.90 14.01 15.00
C ALA A 55 14.73 13.59 15.92
N LYS A 56 14.31 14.48 16.84
CA LYS A 56 13.17 14.23 17.73
C LYS A 56 11.85 14.17 16.96
N LYS A 57 11.62 15.11 16.03
CA LYS A 57 10.42 15.15 15.19
C LYS A 57 10.37 13.96 14.22
N LEU A 58 11.52 13.58 13.66
CA LEU A 58 11.64 12.40 12.81
C LEU A 58 11.21 11.13 13.55
N ASN A 59 11.73 10.93 14.77
CA ASN A 59 11.42 9.75 15.57
C ASN A 59 9.94 9.73 16.01
N GLN A 60 9.38 10.90 16.35
CA GLN A 60 7.96 11.04 16.67
C GLN A 60 7.07 10.71 15.46
N MET A 61 7.42 11.20 14.28
CA MET A 61 6.68 10.90 13.04
C MET A 61 6.82 9.44 12.63
N MET A 62 8.02 8.85 12.75
CA MET A 62 8.24 7.41 12.55
C MET A 62 7.30 6.57 13.41
N ALA A 63 7.20 6.90 14.71
CA ALA A 63 6.34 6.18 15.64
C ALA A 63 4.86 6.30 15.27
N GLN A 64 4.40 7.50 14.91
CA GLN A 64 3.03 7.75 14.46
C GLN A 64 2.70 7.01 13.16
N MET A 65 3.62 7.01 12.18
CA MET A 65 3.45 6.30 10.91
C MET A 65 3.39 4.79 11.11
N LYS A 66 4.26 4.23 11.97
CA LYS A 66 4.20 2.81 12.36
C LYS A 66 2.88 2.46 13.04
N GLN A 67 2.35 3.34 13.87
CA GLN A 67 1.06 3.14 14.53
C GLN A 67 -0.12 3.23 13.54
N ALA A 68 -0.11 4.19 12.62
CA ALA A 68 -1.12 4.33 11.58
C ALA A 68 -1.14 3.11 10.64
N GLN A 69 0.03 2.57 10.26
CA GLN A 69 0.14 1.36 9.45
C GLN A 69 -0.40 0.12 10.17
N ARG A 70 -0.19 0.00 11.49
CA ARG A 70 -0.77 -1.09 12.29
C ARG A 70 -2.29 -1.00 12.38
N ASN A 71 -2.85 0.20 12.48
CA ASN A 71 -4.29 0.40 12.56
C ASN A 71 -5.02 0.22 11.21
N ALA A 72 -4.29 0.29 10.09
CA ALA A 72 -4.81 -0.01 8.75
C ALA A 72 -4.78 -1.51 8.40
N LYS A 73 -4.34 -2.36 9.34
CA LYS A 73 -4.27 -3.82 9.18
C LYS A 73 -5.66 -4.43 9.33
#